data_AF-L0WHV3-F1
#
_entry.id   AF-L0WHV3-F1
#
_cell.length_a   1.000
_cell.length_b   1.000
_cell.length_c   1.000
_cell.angle_alpha   90.00
_cell.angle_beta   90.00
_cell.angle_gamma   90.00
#
_symmetry.space_group_name_H-M   'P 1'
#
loop_
_entity.id
_entity.type
_entity.pdbx_description
1 polymer ?
#
loop_
_entity_poly.entity_id
_entity_poly.type
_entity_poly.pdbx_seq_one_letter_code
_entity_poly.pdbx_strand_id
1 'polypeptide(L)'
;MIRVFTRSRWSHVGMVVCLPEQAEPLVLESTTLGESRDIMLGRPVPGVSLVPLSDKIREYPGEVALRRRHGPDLDSYQQRLLARMVQRLLHRPYKNYLLCNALDVLTGFSRRPDQRGWFCSELVAELYRRLGWLPPDIRPSVFVPGHFGSRRMRLVAGKLGPLAILKGEPTLTTTSALPANSNPATDCQTAAHGTLLPLQ
;
A
#
# COMPACT_ATOMS: atom_id res chain seq x y z
N MET A 1 4.20 17.00 -3.00
CA MET A 1 2.89 17.67 -3.10
C MET A 1 1.74 16.81 -2.54
N ILE A 2 1.51 15.58 -3.04
CA ILE A 2 0.40 14.71 -2.57
C ILE A 2 0.49 14.40 -1.06
N ARG A 3 1.67 14.10 -0.51
CA ARG A 3 1.85 13.82 0.93
C ARG A 3 1.41 14.97 1.84
N VAL A 4 1.70 16.21 1.42
CA VAL A 4 1.37 17.44 2.15
C VAL A 4 -0.14 17.70 2.11
N PHE A 5 -0.75 17.54 0.94
CA PHE A 5 -2.19 17.73 0.77
C PHE A 5 -3.03 16.66 1.48
N THR A 6 -2.54 15.42 1.50
CA THR A 6 -3.24 14.27 2.10
C THR A 6 -2.85 14.03 3.56
N ARG A 7 -1.95 14.86 4.12
CA ARG A 7 -1.31 14.69 5.45
C ARG A 7 -0.91 13.25 5.73
N SER A 8 -0.40 12.57 4.72
CA SER A 8 -0.13 11.13 4.74
C SER A 8 1.28 10.87 4.22
N ARG A 9 1.97 9.96 4.91
CA ARG A 9 3.26 9.39 4.48
C ARG A 9 3.18 8.74 3.09
N TRP A 10 2.01 8.18 2.77
CA TRP A 10 1.76 7.48 1.51
C TRP A 10 1.35 8.45 0.41
N SER A 11 2.15 8.51 -0.66
CA SER A 11 1.93 9.35 -1.84
C SER A 11 1.28 8.63 -3.01
N HIS A 12 1.28 7.30 -3.01
CA HIS A 12 0.85 6.48 -4.14
C HIS A 12 0.28 5.15 -3.63
N VAL A 13 -0.59 4.53 -4.44
CA VAL A 13 -1.17 3.22 -4.16
C VAL A 13 -1.43 2.47 -5.47
N GLY A 14 -1.17 1.17 -5.46
CA GLY A 14 -1.54 0.25 -6.53
C GLY A 14 -2.20 -0.99 -5.94
N MET A 15 -2.80 -1.81 -6.79
CA MET A 15 -3.39 -3.09 -6.40
C MET A 15 -2.53 -4.24 -6.93
N VAL A 16 -2.08 -5.12 -6.05
CA VAL A 16 -1.42 -6.36 -6.47
C VAL A 16 -2.47 -7.27 -7.10
N VAL A 17 -2.20 -7.76 -8.30
CA VAL A 17 -3.05 -8.69 -9.05
C VAL A 17 -2.22 -9.90 -9.48
N CYS A 18 -2.83 -11.08 -9.37
CA CYS A 18 -2.26 -12.33 -9.89
C CYS A 18 -3.14 -12.75 -11.07
N LEU A 19 -2.60 -12.65 -12.28
CA LEU A 19 -3.33 -13.04 -13.50
C LEU A 19 -2.91 -14.47 -13.88
N PRO A 20 -3.84 -15.35 -14.31
CA PRO A 20 -3.51 -16.74 -14.64
C PRO A 20 -2.42 -16.90 -15.70
N GLU A 21 -2.30 -15.93 -16.60
CA GLU A 21 -1.32 -15.91 -17.70
C GLU A 21 0.09 -15.47 -17.28
N GLN A 22 0.25 -15.02 -16.02
CA GLN A 22 1.46 -14.34 -15.54
C GLN A 22 2.01 -15.09 -14.34
N ALA A 23 3.26 -15.52 -14.43
CA ALA A 23 3.89 -16.33 -13.39
C ALA A 23 4.19 -15.54 -12.11
N GLU A 24 4.44 -14.24 -12.22
CA GLU A 24 4.75 -13.36 -11.10
C GLU A 24 3.58 -12.41 -10.76
N PRO A 25 3.46 -11.99 -9.50
CA PRO A 25 2.47 -10.98 -9.10
C PRO A 25 2.78 -9.64 -9.76
N LEU A 26 1.73 -8.97 -10.21
CA LEU A 26 1.80 -7.68 -10.88
C LEU A 26 1.16 -6.59 -10.02
N VAL A 27 1.52 -5.34 -10.26
CA VAL A 27 0.89 -4.16 -9.67
C VAL A 27 0.13 -3.43 -10.77
N LEU A 28 -1.18 -3.35 -10.60
CA LEU A 28 -2.01 -2.43 -11.37
C LEU A 28 -1.97 -1.06 -10.68
N GLU A 29 -1.44 -0.05 -11.37
CA GLU A 29 -1.31 1.30 -10.83
C GLU A 29 -1.64 2.37 -11.87
N SER A 30 -1.86 3.60 -11.41
CA SER A 30 -1.95 4.79 -12.28
C SER A 30 -0.93 5.84 -11.85
N THR A 31 0.00 6.22 -12.72
CA THR A 31 1.11 7.13 -12.38
C THR A 31 1.20 8.33 -13.33
N THR A 32 1.75 9.45 -12.87
CA THR A 32 2.03 10.63 -13.72
C THR A 32 3.23 10.39 -14.64
N LEU A 33 4.25 9.74 -14.11
CA LEU A 33 5.48 9.34 -14.78
C LEU A 33 5.66 7.86 -14.45
N GLY A 34 5.64 7.02 -15.47
CA GLY A 34 5.97 5.61 -15.29
C GLY A 34 7.45 5.50 -14.94
N GLU A 35 7.77 4.79 -13.86
CA GLU A 35 9.15 4.45 -13.50
C GLU A 35 9.47 3.03 -13.97
N SER A 36 8.56 2.10 -13.67
CA SER A 36 8.67 0.69 -14.04
C SER A 36 8.06 0.40 -15.41
N ARG A 37 8.59 -0.63 -16.06
CA ARG A 37 8.17 -1.05 -17.39
C ARG A 37 6.80 -1.72 -17.34
N ASP A 38 5.87 -1.23 -18.16
CA ASP A 38 4.60 -1.90 -18.38
C ASP A 38 4.84 -3.24 -19.08
N ILE A 39 4.23 -4.32 -18.58
CA ILE A 39 4.49 -5.67 -19.09
C ILE A 39 4.05 -5.86 -20.55
N MET A 40 3.08 -5.06 -21.03
CA MET A 40 2.58 -5.17 -22.40
C MET A 40 3.40 -4.34 -23.37
N LEU A 41 3.89 -3.17 -22.93
CA LEU A 41 4.59 -2.21 -23.80
C LEU A 41 6.11 -2.24 -23.65
N GLY A 42 6.64 -2.94 -22.64
CA GLY A 42 8.08 -3.07 -22.38
C GLY A 42 8.79 -1.76 -21.99
N ARG A 43 8.04 -0.68 -21.77
CA ARG A 43 8.54 0.65 -21.43
C ARG A 43 7.66 1.30 -20.36
N PRO A 44 8.19 2.26 -19.59
CA PRO A 44 7.37 3.01 -18.66
C PRO A 44 6.34 3.86 -19.40
N VAL A 45 5.10 3.87 -18.91
CA VAL A 45 4.01 4.65 -19.50
C VAL A 45 3.28 5.46 -18.44
N PRO A 46 2.87 6.71 -18.74
CA PRO A 46 1.99 7.47 -17.86
C PRO A 46 0.56 6.91 -17.92
N GLY A 47 -0.17 7.05 -16.82
CA GLY A 47 -1.51 6.51 -16.66
C GLY A 47 -1.52 5.11 -16.10
N VAL A 48 -2.57 4.36 -16.44
CA VAL A 48 -2.80 3.01 -15.92
C VAL A 48 -1.84 2.04 -16.60
N SER A 49 -1.05 1.34 -15.79
CA SER A 49 -0.08 0.35 -16.25
C SER A 49 -0.10 -0.88 -15.37
N LEU A 50 0.45 -1.96 -15.91
CA LEU A 50 0.62 -3.22 -15.21
C LEU A 50 2.11 -3.55 -15.18
N VAL A 51 2.68 -3.59 -13.98
CA VAL A 51 4.13 -3.70 -13.78
C VAL A 51 4.46 -4.90 -12.88
N PRO A 52 5.60 -5.59 -13.06
CA PRO A 52 6.03 -6.62 -12.12
C PRO A 52 6.17 -6.05 -10.70
N LEU A 53 5.61 -6.74 -9.70
CA LEU A 53 5.72 -6.30 -8.30
C LEU A 53 7.18 -6.24 -7.85
N SER A 54 7.98 -7.21 -8.29
CA SER A 54 9.41 -7.33 -8.03
C SER A 54 10.20 -6.10 -8.50
N ASP A 55 9.96 -5.68 -9.75
CA ASP A 55 10.59 -4.49 -10.34
C ASP A 55 10.09 -3.21 -9.67
N LYS A 56 8.78 -3.13 -9.41
CA LYS A 56 8.20 -1.95 -8.76
C LYS A 56 8.80 -1.69 -7.37
N ILE A 57 8.98 -2.74 -6.56
CA ILE A 57 9.63 -2.62 -5.25
C ILE A 57 11.08 -2.16 -5.44
N ARG A 58 11.82 -2.75 -6.38
CA ARG A 58 13.23 -2.46 -6.62
C ARG A 58 13.46 -1.02 -7.07
N GLU A 59 12.67 -0.56 -8.03
CA GLU A 59 12.88 0.71 -8.74
C GLU A 59 12.29 1.92 -8.01
N TYR A 60 11.22 1.76 -7.23
CA TYR A 60 10.54 2.90 -6.59
C TYR A 60 11.48 3.69 -5.66
N PRO A 61 11.69 5.01 -5.88
CA PRO A 61 12.59 5.82 -5.07
C PRO A 61 11.90 6.24 -3.78
N GLY A 62 11.71 5.28 -2.88
CA GLY A 62 11.10 5.51 -1.58
C GLY A 62 10.66 4.24 -0.87
N GLU A 63 9.85 4.44 0.15
CA GLU A 63 9.34 3.37 0.98
C GLU A 63 8.16 2.66 0.30
N VAL A 64 8.18 1.34 0.34
CA VAL A 64 7.13 0.49 -0.21
C VAL A 64 6.58 -0.36 0.91
N ALA A 65 5.26 -0.41 0.99
CA ALA A 65 4.56 -1.21 1.96
C ALA A 65 3.36 -1.91 1.33
N LEU A 66 3.02 -3.08 1.87
CA LEU A 66 1.92 -3.92 1.41
C LEU A 66 0.88 -4.08 2.51
N ARG A 67 -0.39 -4.06 2.13
CA ARG A 67 -1.51 -4.48 2.98
C ARG A 67 -2.29 -5.58 2.28
N ARG A 68 -2.34 -6.75 2.90
CA ARG A 68 -3.12 -7.89 2.40
C ARG A 68 -4.60 -7.71 2.77
N ARG A 69 -5.50 -8.03 1.84
CA ARG A 69 -6.93 -8.18 2.16
C ARG A 69 -7.14 -9.54 2.83
N HIS A 70 -7.83 -9.55 3.96
CA HIS A 70 -8.34 -10.75 4.61
C HIS A 70 -9.85 -10.82 4.40
N GLY A 71 -10.32 -11.95 3.90
CA GLY A 71 -11.72 -12.22 3.56
C GLY A 71 -11.79 -13.48 2.70
N PRO A 72 -12.98 -13.83 2.19
CA PRO A 72 -13.12 -14.94 1.23
C PRO A 72 -12.22 -14.73 0.01
N ASP A 73 -11.77 -15.79 -0.64
CA ASP A 73 -11.08 -15.63 -1.93
C ASP A 73 -12.04 -15.06 -2.98
N LEU A 74 -11.48 -14.53 -4.07
CA LEU A 74 -12.30 -14.07 -5.18
C LEU A 74 -13.02 -15.26 -5.82
N ASP A 75 -14.34 -15.19 -5.91
CA ASP A 75 -15.10 -16.17 -6.68
C ASP A 75 -14.81 -16.04 -8.19
N SER A 76 -15.24 -17.01 -8.99
CA SER A 76 -14.96 -17.01 -10.43
C SER A 76 -15.56 -15.80 -11.17
N TYR A 77 -16.68 -15.25 -10.69
CA TYR A 77 -17.27 -14.04 -11.27
C TYR A 77 -16.38 -12.83 -11.00
N GLN A 78 -15.92 -12.64 -9.77
CA GLN A 78 -15.04 -11.56 -9.35
C GLN A 78 -13.68 -11.66 -10.05
N GLN A 79 -13.12 -12.85 -10.22
CA GLN A 79 -11.89 -13.05 -10.99
C GLN A 79 -12.06 -12.62 -12.44
N ARG A 80 -13.14 -13.04 -13.12
CA ARG A 80 -13.46 -12.59 -14.49
C ARG A 80 -13.75 -11.10 -14.57
N LEU A 81 -14.37 -10.51 -13.55
CA LEU A 81 -14.60 -9.08 -13.47
C LEU A 81 -13.28 -8.32 -13.35
N LEU A 82 -12.38 -8.77 -12.47
CA LEU A 82 -11.05 -8.19 -12.30
C LEU A 82 -10.25 -8.23 -13.60
N ALA A 83 -10.17 -9.39 -14.26
CA ALA A 83 -9.46 -9.53 -15.54
C ALA A 83 -10.01 -8.56 -16.60
N ARG A 84 -11.35 -8.47 -16.75
CA ARG A 84 -11.99 -7.52 -17.67
C ARG A 84 -11.71 -6.06 -17.29
N MET A 85 -11.69 -5.72 -16.00
CA MET A 85 -11.38 -4.37 -15.55
C MET A 85 -9.93 -4.01 -15.87
N VAL A 86 -8.97 -4.89 -15.58
CA VAL A 86 -7.56 -4.71 -15.93
C VAL A 86 -7.43 -4.41 -17.42
N GLN A 87 -7.99 -5.26 -18.29
CA GLN A 87 -7.92 -5.08 -19.75
C GLN A 87 -8.54 -3.76 -20.24
N ARG A 88 -9.67 -3.32 -19.67
CA ARG A 88 -10.35 -2.07 -20.08
C ARG A 88 -9.66 -0.81 -19.59
N LEU A 89 -8.98 -0.90 -18.44
CA LEU A 89 -8.37 0.23 -17.76
C LEU A 89 -6.92 0.43 -18.18
N LEU A 90 -6.25 -0.61 -18.65
CA LEU A 90 -4.86 -0.54 -19.09
C LEU A 90 -4.68 0.59 -20.13
N HIS A 91 -3.60 1.35 -19.96
CA HIS A 91 -3.19 2.50 -20.78
C HIS A 91 -4.18 3.67 -20.82
N ARG A 92 -5.19 3.69 -19.93
CA ARG A 92 -5.99 4.91 -19.69
C ARG A 92 -5.10 5.99 -19.10
N PRO A 93 -5.26 7.26 -19.51
CA PRO A 93 -4.35 8.32 -19.09
C PRO A 93 -4.49 8.63 -17.60
N TYR A 94 -3.45 9.25 -17.05
CA TYR A 94 -3.47 9.74 -15.68
C TYR A 94 -4.37 10.98 -15.55
N LYS A 95 -5.11 11.07 -14.44
CA LYS A 95 -5.96 12.23 -14.11
C LYS A 95 -5.29 13.11 -13.07
N ASN A 96 -5.15 14.40 -13.36
CA ASN A 96 -4.56 15.35 -12.42
C ASN A 96 -5.49 15.59 -11.22
N TYR A 97 -5.26 14.82 -10.16
CA TYR A 97 -6.07 14.82 -8.95
C TYR A 97 -6.27 16.20 -8.32
N LEU A 98 -5.22 17.04 -8.29
CA LEU A 98 -5.31 18.36 -7.64
C LEU A 98 -6.28 19.29 -8.35
N LEU A 99 -6.21 19.34 -9.68
CA LEU A 99 -7.11 20.14 -10.49
C LEU A 99 -8.55 19.62 -10.37
N CYS A 100 -8.74 18.31 -10.49
CA CYS A 100 -10.07 17.72 -10.41
C CYS A 100 -10.70 17.90 -9.03
N ASN A 101 -9.95 17.66 -7.95
CA ASN A 101 -10.46 17.79 -6.59
C ASN A 101 -10.73 19.25 -6.21
N ALA A 102 -9.89 20.20 -6.66
CA ALA A 102 -10.17 21.63 -6.46
C ALA A 102 -11.47 22.06 -7.16
N LEU A 103 -11.70 21.58 -8.38
CA LEU A 103 -12.94 21.83 -9.13
C LEU A 103 -14.16 21.14 -8.48
N ASP A 104 -13.99 19.92 -7.97
CA ASP A 104 -15.05 19.20 -7.27
C ASP A 104 -15.43 19.91 -5.97
N VAL A 105 -14.47 20.35 -5.17
CA VAL A 105 -14.72 21.16 -3.96
C VAL A 105 -15.44 22.46 -4.31
N LEU A 106 -14.97 23.19 -5.33
CA LEU A 106 -15.61 24.44 -5.78
C LEU A 106 -17.04 24.23 -6.29
N THR A 107 -17.37 23.03 -6.77
CA THR A 107 -18.73 22.69 -7.25
C THR A 107 -19.53 21.83 -6.27
N GLY A 108 -19.07 21.70 -5.02
CA GLY A 108 -19.76 20.91 -3.99
C GLY A 108 -19.93 19.43 -4.38
N PHE A 109 -18.98 18.87 -5.12
CA PHE A 109 -19.02 17.51 -5.68
C PHE A 109 -20.23 17.26 -6.60
N SER A 110 -20.84 18.30 -7.16
CA SER A 110 -22.00 18.17 -8.07
C SER A 110 -21.60 17.78 -9.49
N ARG A 111 -20.31 17.89 -9.84
CA ARG A 111 -19.81 17.51 -11.17
C ARG A 111 -19.88 16.01 -11.39
N ARG A 112 -20.15 15.63 -12.65
CA ARG A 112 -19.97 14.24 -13.10
C ARG A 112 -18.48 13.89 -12.97
N PRO A 113 -18.15 12.70 -12.43
CA PRO A 113 -16.77 12.26 -12.34
C PRO A 113 -16.12 12.30 -13.73
N ASP A 114 -14.97 12.96 -13.84
CA ASP A 114 -14.17 12.91 -15.06
C ASP A 114 -13.65 11.47 -15.25
N GLN A 115 -14.16 10.80 -16.29
CA GLN A 115 -13.83 9.41 -16.64
C GLN A 115 -12.69 9.31 -17.66
N ARG A 116 -12.12 10.45 -18.07
CA ARG A 116 -11.07 10.46 -19.11
C ARG A 116 -9.77 9.86 -18.63
N GLY A 117 -9.49 9.89 -17.33
CA GLY A 117 -8.30 9.31 -16.72
C GLY A 117 -8.48 8.89 -15.28
N TRP A 118 -7.44 8.30 -14.69
CA TRP A 118 -7.49 7.72 -13.34
C TRP A 118 -6.40 8.27 -12.43
N PHE A 119 -6.78 8.64 -11.21
CA PHE A 119 -5.84 8.82 -10.10
C PHE A 119 -5.56 7.48 -9.41
N CYS A 120 -4.38 7.32 -8.80
CA CYS A 120 -3.96 6.03 -8.24
C CYS A 120 -4.94 5.46 -7.19
N SER A 121 -5.36 6.27 -6.23
CA SER A 121 -6.34 5.84 -5.22
C SER A 121 -7.76 5.72 -5.75
N GLU A 122 -8.13 6.53 -6.76
CA GLU A 122 -9.43 6.44 -7.44
C GLU A 122 -9.56 5.11 -8.18
N LEU A 123 -8.49 4.68 -8.86
CA LEU A 123 -8.40 3.39 -9.55
C LEU A 123 -8.59 2.23 -8.56
N VAL A 124 -7.83 2.21 -7.47
CA VAL A 124 -7.93 1.14 -6.46
C VAL A 124 -9.30 1.14 -5.79
N ALA A 125 -9.85 2.32 -5.48
CA ALA A 125 -11.19 2.44 -4.89
C ALA A 125 -12.29 1.93 -5.84
N GLU A 126 -12.20 2.22 -7.14
CA GLU A 126 -13.17 1.69 -8.12
C GLU A 126 -13.09 0.17 -8.21
N LEU A 127 -11.89 -0.40 -8.25
CA LEU A 127 -11.71 -1.86 -8.26
C LEU A 127 -12.32 -2.48 -7.01
N TYR A 128 -12.05 -1.91 -5.84
CA TYR A 128 -12.61 -2.39 -4.56
C TYR A 128 -14.14 -2.29 -4.56
N ARG A 129 -14.71 -1.19 -5.08
CA ARG A 129 -16.16 -0.99 -5.18
C ARG A 129 -16.79 -2.03 -6.10
N ARG A 130 -16.22 -2.27 -7.28
CA ARG A 130 -16.70 -3.25 -8.27
C ARG A 130 -16.59 -4.69 -7.78
N LEU A 131 -15.57 -4.99 -6.97
CA LEU A 131 -15.40 -6.30 -6.32
C LEU A 131 -16.28 -6.48 -5.07
N GLY A 132 -17.05 -5.47 -4.67
CA GLY A 132 -17.93 -5.53 -3.49
C GLY A 132 -17.19 -5.36 -2.15
N TRP A 133 -15.96 -4.85 -2.17
CA TRP A 133 -15.17 -4.58 -0.96
C TRP A 133 -15.44 -3.20 -0.39
N LEU A 134 -15.98 -2.27 -1.19
CA LEU A 134 -16.47 -0.96 -0.77
C LEU A 134 -17.97 -0.82 -1.09
N PRO A 135 -18.69 0.09 -0.40
CA PRO A 135 -20.11 0.34 -0.67
C PRO A 135 -20.34 0.74 -2.13
N PRO A 136 -21.41 0.27 -2.80
CA PRO A 136 -21.63 0.53 -4.23
C PRO A 136 -21.81 2.02 -4.56
N ASP A 137 -22.34 2.79 -3.62
CA ASP A 137 -22.64 4.22 -3.79
C ASP A 137 -21.48 5.15 -3.43
N ILE A 138 -20.35 4.60 -2.95
CA ILE A 138 -19.19 5.42 -2.60
C ILE A 138 -18.53 5.97 -3.85
N ARG A 139 -18.18 7.27 -3.82
CA ARG A 139 -17.45 7.92 -4.90
C ARG A 139 -15.96 7.59 -4.81
N PRO A 140 -15.33 6.92 -5.80
CA PRO A 140 -13.91 6.57 -5.74
C PRO A 140 -12.96 7.78 -5.61
N SER A 141 -13.36 8.94 -6.15
CA SER A 141 -12.55 10.17 -6.15
C SER A 141 -12.30 10.76 -4.75
N VAL A 142 -13.09 10.39 -3.74
CA VAL A 142 -12.88 10.84 -2.35
C VAL A 142 -11.70 10.13 -1.68
N PHE A 143 -11.22 9.04 -2.28
CA PHE A 143 -10.11 8.29 -1.73
C PHE A 143 -8.78 8.90 -2.13
N VAL A 144 -7.89 9.01 -1.14
CA VAL A 144 -6.48 9.37 -1.32
C VAL A 144 -5.60 8.20 -0.89
N PRO A 145 -4.33 8.13 -1.33
CA PRO A 145 -3.44 7.02 -0.96
C PRO A 145 -3.34 6.79 0.56
N GLY A 146 -3.38 7.87 1.34
CA GLY A 146 -3.38 7.79 2.81
C GLY A 146 -4.52 7.02 3.44
N HIS A 147 -5.70 6.96 2.80
CA HIS A 147 -6.79 6.12 3.30
C HIS A 147 -6.39 4.65 3.29
N PHE A 148 -5.81 4.15 2.21
CA PHE A 148 -5.38 2.75 2.10
C PHE A 148 -4.26 2.39 3.09
N GLY A 149 -3.37 3.33 3.41
CA GLY A 149 -2.36 3.15 4.46
C GLY A 149 -2.89 3.25 5.89
N SER A 150 -4.08 3.82 6.10
CA SER A 150 -4.65 4.07 7.42
C SER A 150 -5.32 2.84 8.02
N ARG A 151 -5.16 2.64 9.34
CA ARG A 151 -5.92 1.63 10.11
C ARG A 151 -7.42 1.91 10.13
N ARG A 152 -7.86 3.11 9.76
CA ARG A 152 -9.28 3.52 9.73
C ARG A 152 -10.03 3.05 8.47
N MET A 153 -9.33 2.59 7.43
CA MET A 153 -9.96 2.08 6.21
C MET A 153 -10.71 0.78 6.50
N ARG A 154 -12.02 0.79 6.24
CA ARG A 154 -12.91 -0.36 6.43
C ARG A 154 -13.42 -0.85 5.08
N LEU A 155 -13.48 -2.17 4.94
CA LEU A 155 -14.12 -2.83 3.81
C LEU A 155 -15.49 -3.36 4.24
N VAL A 156 -16.43 -3.45 3.31
CA VAL A 156 -17.75 -4.07 3.53
C VAL A 156 -17.59 -5.58 3.65
N ALA A 157 -16.78 -6.17 2.77
CA ALA A 157 -16.43 -7.58 2.78
C ALA A 157 -14.94 -7.76 3.08
N GLY A 158 -14.62 -8.23 4.29
CA GLY A 158 -13.26 -8.47 4.74
C GLY A 158 -12.62 -7.28 5.47
N LYS A 159 -11.29 -7.31 5.61
CA LYS A 159 -10.49 -6.26 6.26
C LYS A 159 -9.11 -6.15 5.63
N LEU A 160 -8.51 -4.96 5.68
CA LEU A 160 -7.10 -4.80 5.33
C LEU A 160 -6.23 -5.16 6.54
N GLY A 161 -5.27 -6.06 6.34
CA GLY A 161 -4.31 -6.48 7.35
C GLY A 161 -3.38 -5.35 7.81
N PRO A 162 -2.44 -5.65 8.72
CA PRO A 162 -1.43 -4.69 9.10
C PRO A 162 -0.58 -4.28 7.88
N LEU A 163 0.03 -3.11 7.99
CA LEU A 163 0.98 -2.61 7.00
C LEU A 163 2.31 -3.37 7.17
N ALA A 164 2.75 -4.05 6.13
CA ALA A 164 4.06 -4.70 6.08
C ALA A 164 5.01 -3.86 5.20
N ILE A 165 6.10 -3.35 5.77
CA ILE A 165 7.13 -2.62 5.02
C ILE A 165 7.92 -3.64 4.18
N LEU A 166 8.02 -3.40 2.88
CA LEU A 166 8.80 -4.22 1.94
C LEU A 166 10.12 -3.55 1.55
N LYS A 167 10.17 -2.21 1.59
CA LYS A 167 11.36 -1.41 1.31
C LYS A 167 11.33 -0.12 2.13
N GLY A 168 12.48 0.26 2.69
CA GLY A 168 12.65 1.45 3.52
C GLY A 168 12.83 1.12 5.01
N GLU A 169 13.28 2.10 5.77
CA GLU A 169 13.55 1.93 7.20
C GLU A 169 12.23 1.72 7.98
N PRO A 170 12.16 0.70 8.86
CA PRO A 170 11.05 0.59 9.80
C PRO A 170 11.13 1.81 10.71
N THR A 171 10.18 2.74 10.55
CA THR A 171 10.06 3.86 11.48
C THR A 171 9.66 3.26 12.81
N LEU A 172 10.64 3.20 13.74
CA LEU A 172 10.43 2.91 15.14
C LEU A 172 9.17 3.66 15.58
N THR A 173 8.11 2.89 15.83
CA THR A 173 6.96 3.40 16.53
C THR A 173 7.49 3.67 17.93
N THR A 174 7.62 4.94 18.30
CA THR A 174 7.90 5.37 19.67
C THR A 174 6.85 4.74 20.58
N THR A 175 7.18 3.57 21.09
CA THR A 175 6.51 2.98 22.22
C THR A 175 7.10 3.74 23.38
N SER A 176 6.30 4.60 23.98
CA SER A 176 6.63 5.28 25.23
C SER A 176 6.96 4.19 26.26
N ALA A 177 8.24 3.94 26.48
CA ALA A 177 8.73 3.27 27.66
C ALA A 177 9.09 4.38 28.66
N LEU A 178 8.42 4.34 29.80
CA LEU A 178 8.62 5.20 30.97
C LEU A 178 10.10 5.22 31.41
N PRO A 179 10.58 6.32 32.03
CA PRO A 179 11.94 6.39 32.52
C PRO A 179 12.09 5.76 33.91
N ALA A 180 13.26 5.14 34.09
CA ALA A 180 14.05 4.99 35.30
C ALA A 180 13.45 4.26 36.51
N ASN A 181 14.11 3.16 36.91
CA ASN A 181 14.76 3.16 38.22
C ASN A 181 16.04 2.31 38.21
N SER A 182 17.04 2.91 38.81
CA SER A 182 18.45 2.54 38.96
C SER A 182 18.67 1.50 40.07
N ASN A 183 19.57 0.54 39.83
CA ASN A 183 20.71 0.15 40.69
C ASN A 183 21.35 -1.13 40.13
N PRO A 184 22.69 -1.21 40.15
CA PRO A 184 23.27 -2.05 41.20
C PRO A 184 24.54 -1.44 41.82
N ALA A 185 24.62 -1.49 43.15
CA ALA A 185 25.86 -1.40 43.89
C ALA A 185 25.86 -2.46 44.99
N THR A 186 27.05 -3.05 45.19
CA THR A 186 27.49 -3.94 46.28
C THR A 186 26.83 -5.34 46.34
N ASP A 187 27.54 -6.45 46.55
CA ASP A 187 28.83 -6.68 47.22
C ASP A 187 29.54 -7.96 46.71
N CYS A 188 30.84 -8.00 46.94
CA CYS A 188 31.74 -9.12 46.67
C CYS A 188 32.18 -9.76 48.00
N GLN A 189 32.64 -11.02 47.94
CA GLN A 189 33.19 -11.90 49.00
C GLN A 189 32.14 -12.82 49.66
N THR A 190 32.37 -14.14 49.80
CA THR A 190 33.45 -14.72 50.62
C THR A 190 33.82 -16.16 50.22
N ALA A 191 35.08 -16.46 50.47
CA ALA A 191 35.88 -17.68 50.31
C ALA A 191 35.22 -19.07 50.51
N ALA A 192 35.74 -20.05 49.77
CA ALA A 192 35.83 -21.44 50.21
C ALA A 192 37.31 -21.88 50.21
N HIS A 193 37.75 -22.33 51.38
CA HIS A 193 39.07 -22.81 51.74
C HIS A 193 39.21 -24.32 51.44
N GLY A 194 40.43 -24.76 51.09
CA GLY A 194 40.94 -26.13 51.27
C GLY A 194 40.70 -27.07 50.08
N THR A 195 41.63 -27.90 49.62
CA THR A 195 42.91 -28.35 50.18
C THR A 195 43.74 -28.96 49.03
N LEU A 196 45.05 -28.68 49.04
CA LEU A 196 46.09 -29.34 48.24
C LEU A 196 46.30 -30.80 48.69
N LEU A 197 46.52 -31.73 47.74
CA LEU A 197 47.83 -32.39 47.51
C LEU A 197 47.71 -33.55 46.47
N PRO A 198 48.83 -34.00 45.87
CA PRO A 198 48.88 -34.65 44.55
C PRO A 198 49.30 -36.13 44.54
N LEU A 199 49.27 -36.69 43.32
CA LEU A 199 50.04 -37.79 42.70
C LEU A 199 50.09 -39.18 43.39
N GLN A 200 49.60 -40.20 42.66
CA GLN A 200 50.44 -41.20 41.99
C GLN A 200 49.69 -41.79 40.79
#